data_AF-A0A7K3PPU0-F1
#
_entry.id   AF-A0A7K3PPU0-F1
#
_cell.length_a   1.000
_cell.length_b   1.000
_cell.length_c   1.000
_cell.angle_alpha   90.00
_cell.angle_beta   90.00
_cell.angle_gamma   90.00
#
_symmetry.space_group_name_H-M   'P 1'
#
loop_
_entity.id
_entity.type
_entity.pdbx_description
1 polymer ?
#
loop_
_entity_poly.entity_id
_entity_poly.type
_entity_poly.pdbx_seq_one_letter_code
_entity_poly.pdbx_strand_id
1 'polypeptide(L)' 'MPKGYSVRSYLAGATAARAGDEMSGPALLLAGLAVTGSATGASSLLAGITVAAAVGGPVLGALLDRAVRPGRLLA' A
#
# COMPACT_ATOMS: atom_id res chain seq x y z
N MET A 1 27.25 -12.90 -6.28
CA MET A 1 27.44 -11.52 -5.80
C MET A 1 26.13 -11.03 -5.21
N PRO A 2 26.01 -10.76 -3.90
CA PRO A 2 24.83 -10.06 -3.42
C PRO A 2 24.92 -8.65 -4.02
N LYS A 3 24.02 -8.32 -4.96
CA LYS A 3 23.84 -6.94 -5.41
C LYS A 3 23.41 -6.17 -4.17
N GLY A 4 24.35 -5.49 -3.52
CA GLY A 4 24.03 -4.57 -2.44
C GLY A 4 23.17 -3.48 -3.05
N TYR A 5 21.86 -3.54 -2.83
CA TYR A 5 21.00 -2.40 -3.13
C TYR A 5 21.60 -1.20 -2.41
N SER A 6 21.92 -0.14 -3.16
CA SER A 6 22.43 1.09 -2.56
C SER A 6 21.43 1.54 -1.51
N VAL A 7 21.88 1.70 -0.27
CA VAL A 7 21.06 2.15 0.87
C VAL A 7 20.23 3.39 0.50
N ARG A 8 20.78 4.26 -0.35
CA ARG A 8 20.08 5.42 -0.91
C ARG A 8 18.86 5.05 -1.73
N SER A 9 18.98 4.07 -2.63
CA SER A 9 17.86 3.61 -3.45
C SER A 9 16.78 2.93 -2.59
N TYR A 10 17.19 2.15 -1.59
CA TYR A 10 16.26 1.54 -0.66
C TYR A 10 15.50 2.60 0.15
N LEU A 11 16.22 3.56 0.75
CA LEU A 11 15.60 4.62 1.54
C LEU A 11 14.68 5.49 0.69
N ALA A 12 15.08 5.87 -0.53
CA ALA A 12 14.23 6.63 -1.43
C ALA A 12 12.93 5.87 -1.78
N GLY A 13 13.03 4.57 -2.05
CA GLY A 13 11.85 3.73 -2.29
C GLY A 13 10.96 3.61 -1.05
N ALA A 14 11.55 3.37 0.11
CA ALA A 14 10.81 3.22 1.38
C ALA A 14 10.12 4.52 1.79
N THR A 15 10.78 5.67 1.66
CA THR A 15 10.19 6.97 1.98
C THR A 15 9.10 7.34 0.98
N ALA A 16 9.29 7.09 -0.31
CA ALA A 16 8.26 7.32 -1.32
C ALA A 16 7.02 6.45 -1.07
N ALA A 17 7.22 5.15 -0.78
CA ALA A 17 6.13 4.25 -0.45
C ALA A 17 5.38 4.71 0.80
N ARG A 18 6.11 5.11 1.85
CA ARG A 18 5.49 5.58 3.09
C ARG A 18 4.72 6.88 2.93
N ALA A 19 5.28 7.85 2.22
CA ALA A 19 4.61 9.10 1.90
C ALA A 19 3.35 8.87 1.07
N GLY A 20 3.42 7.96 0.09
CA GLY A 20 2.26 7.56 -0.71
C GLY A 20 1.15 6.93 0.14
N ASP A 21 1.50 6.03 1.05
CA ASP A 21 0.54 5.39 1.96
C ASP A 21 -0.18 6.41 2.84
N GLU A 22 0.55 7.34 3.47
CA GLU A 22 -0.03 8.40 4.30
C GLU A 22 -0.90 9.38 3.51
N MET A 23 -0.47 9.73 2.28
CA MET A 23 -1.22 10.63 1.39
C MET A 23 -2.48 9.99 0.81
N SER A 24 -2.51 8.66 0.69
CA SER A 24 -3.61 7.94 0.03
C SER A 24 -4.95 8.14 0.74
N GLY A 25 -4.99 8.12 2.07
CA GLY A 25 -6.21 8.27 2.87
C GLY A 25 -6.97 9.58 2.59
N PRO A 26 -6.37 10.76 2.84
CA PRO A 26 -7.04 12.04 2.57
C PRO A 26 -7.31 12.26 1.07
N ALA A 27 -6.42 11.82 0.18
CA ALA A 27 -6.65 11.93 -1.27
C ALA A 27 -7.89 11.14 -1.70
N LEU A 28 -8.07 9.93 -1.17
CA LEU A 28 -9.19 9.05 -1.49
C LEU A 28 -10.50 9.55 -0.87
N LEU A 29 -10.46 10.18 0.31
CA LEU A 29 -11.62 10.87 0.88
C LEU A 29 -12.05 12.06 0.03
N LEU A 30 -11.12 12.90 -0.41
CA LEU A 30 -11.42 14.05 -1.26
C LEU A 30 -11.94 13.61 -2.63
N ALA A 31 -11.33 12.59 -3.24
CA ALA A 31 -11.78 12.01 -4.50
C ALA A 31 -13.18 11.38 -4.37
N GLY A 32 -13.40 10.57 -3.33
CA GLY A 32 -14.68 9.95 -3.04
C GLY A 32 -15.78 10.99 -2.79
N LEU A 33 -15.48 12.06 -2.05
CA LEU A 33 -16.41 13.16 -1.82
C LEU A 33 -16.72 13.90 -3.12
N ALA A 34 -15.72 14.20 -3.95
CA ALA A 34 -15.90 14.89 -5.22
C ALA A 34 -16.76 14.07 -6.21
N VAL A 35 -16.61 12.75 -6.21
CA VAL A 35 -17.38 11.86 -7.10
C VAL A 35 -18.79 11.59 -6.60
N THR A 36 -18.96 11.37 -5.28
CA THR A 36 -20.24 10.92 -4.71
C THR A 36 -21.08 12.04 -4.09
N GLY A 37 -20.48 13.19 -3.79
CA GLY A 37 -21.10 14.26 -3.02
C GLY A 37 -21.42 13.90 -1.56
N SER A 38 -20.98 12.74 -1.07
CA SER A 38 -21.36 12.20 0.24
C SER A 38 -20.15 11.89 1.11
N ALA A 39 -20.09 12.49 2.30
CA ALA A 39 -19.07 12.19 3.29
C ALA A 39 -19.15 10.73 3.77
N THR A 40 -20.37 10.19 3.93
CA THR A 40 -20.57 8.78 4.30
C THR A 40 -20.10 7.84 3.20
N GLY A 41 -20.39 8.17 1.94
CA GLY A 41 -19.89 7.43 0.77
C GLY A 41 -18.36 7.39 0.74
N ALA A 42 -17.71 8.55 0.82
CA ALA A 42 -16.25 8.65 0.87
C ALA A 42 -15.64 7.88 2.06
N SER A 43 -16.22 8.01 3.25
CA SER A 43 -15.75 7.34 4.46
C SER A 43 -15.91 5.82 4.40
N SER A 44 -17.03 5.34 3.82
CA SER A 44 -17.25 3.90 3.64
C SER A 44 -16.28 3.28 2.64
N LEU A 45 -15.94 4.00 1.56
CA LEU A 45 -14.92 3.59 0.59
C LEU A 45 -13.55 3.46 1.28
N LEU A 46 -13.14 4.48 2.04
CA LEU A 46 -11.88 4.45 2.78
C LEU A 46 -11.86 3.30 3.79
N ALA A 47 -12.93 3.11 4.55
CA ALA A 47 -13.04 2.01 5.51
C ALA A 47 -12.91 0.63 4.84
N GLY A 48 -13.55 0.45 3.68
CA GLY A 48 -13.44 -0.78 2.89
C GLY A 48 -12.02 -1.08 2.45
N ILE A 49 -11.29 -0.06 1.95
CA ILE A 49 -9.88 -0.20 1.57
C ILE A 49 -9.01 -0.53 2.79
N THR A 50 -9.24 0.10 3.94
CA THR A 50 -8.51 -0.21 5.18
C THR A 50 -8.71 -1.65 5.62
N VAL A 51 -9.95 -2.16 5.56
CA VAL A 51 -10.22 -3.58 5.86
C VAL A 51 -9.51 -4.49 4.85
N ALA A 52 -9.56 -4.16 3.55
CA ALA A 52 -8.86 -4.91 2.53
C ALA A 52 -7.34 -4.92 2.76
N ALA A 53 -6.74 -3.80 3.15
CA ALA A 53 -5.32 -3.70 3.47
C ALA A 53 -4.95 -4.52 4.72
N ALA A 54 -5.78 -4.47 5.77
CA ALA A 54 -5.58 -5.23 6.99
C ALA A 54 -5.59 -6.75 6.75
N VAL A 55 -6.38 -7.24 5.79
CA VAL A 55 -6.39 -8.64 5.38
C VAL A 55 -5.27 -8.95 4.37
N GLY A 56 -5.04 -8.05 3.42
CA GLY A 56 -4.08 -8.22 2.33
C GLY A 56 -2.63 -8.32 2.82
N GLY A 57 -2.24 -7.54 3.83
CA GLY A 57 -0.89 -7.59 4.41
C GLY A 57 -0.50 -8.98 4.91
N PRO A 58 -1.26 -9.59 5.84
CA PRO A 58 -1.02 -10.96 6.30
C PRO A 58 -1.05 -12.01 5.18
N VAL A 59 -2.00 -11.91 4.24
CA VAL A 59 -2.11 -12.85 3.13
C VAL A 59 -0.87 -12.77 2.22
N LEU A 60 -0.46 -11.56 1.84
CA LEU A 60 0.74 -11.34 1.04
C LEU A 60 2.00 -11.78 1.80
N GLY A 61 2.10 -11.48 3.10
CA GLY A 61 3.18 -11.94 3.96
C GLY A 61 3.31 -13.47 3.96
N ALA A 62 2.21 -14.18 4.15
CA ALA A 62 2.19 -15.65 4.12
C ALA A 62 2.59 -16.23 2.75
N LEU A 63 2.26 -15.56 1.65
CA LEU A 63 2.70 -15.96 0.31
C LEU A 63 4.19 -15.72 0.11
N LEU A 64 4.72 -14.61 0.61
CA LEU A 64 6.15 -14.30 0.57
C LEU A 64 6.98 -15.28 1.40
N ASP A 65 6.50 -15.64 2.60
CA ASP A 65 7.16 -16.62 3.48
C ASP A 65 7.28 -18.00 2.84
N ARG A 66 6.33 -18.35 1.96
CA ARG A 66 6.32 -19.64 1.25
C ARG A 66 7.13 -19.61 -0.05
N ALA A 67 7.55 -18.44 -0.54
CA ALA A 67 8.18 -18.32 -1.83
C ALA A 67 9.70 -18.60 -1.76
N VAL A 68 10.17 -19.58 -2.52
CA VAL A 68 11.61 -19.88 -2.67
C VAL A 68 12.38 -18.70 -3.31
N ARG A 69 11.69 -17.88 -4.11
CA ARG A 69 12.23 -16.66 -4.74
C ARG A 69 11.23 -15.50 -4.62
N PRO A 70 11.19 -14.79 -3.47
CA PRO A 70 10.17 -13.79 -3.17
C PRO A 70 10.15 -12.62 -4.17
N GLY A 71 11.29 -12.33 -4.81
CA GLY A 71 11.39 -11.29 -5.84
C GLY A 71 10.45 -11.48 -7.05
N ARG A 72 9.92 -12.68 -7.33
CA ARG A 72 8.91 -12.88 -8.40
C ARG A 72 7.48 -12.55 -7.98
N LEU A 73 7.19 -12.49 -6.68
CA LEU A 73 5.87 -12.06 -6.19
C LEU A 73 5.74 -10.53 -6.13
N LEU A 74 6.87 -9.83 -6.16
CA LEU A 74 6.96 -8.37 -6.05
C LEU A 74 7.39 -7.68 -7.36
N ALA A 75 7.73 -8.44 -8.40
CA ALA A 75 8.21 -7.94 -9.69
C ALA A 75 7.16 -8.09 -10.79
#